data_AF-A0A2N2MLB8-F1
#
_entry.id   AF-A0A2N2MLB8-F1
#
_cell.length_a   1.000
_cell.length_b   1.000
_cell.length_c   1.000
_cell.angle_alpha   90.00
_cell.angle_beta   90.00
_cell.angle_gamma   90.00
#
_symmetry.space_group_name_H-M   'P 1'
#
loop_
_entity.id
_entity.type
_entity.pdbx_description
1 polymer ?
#
loop_
_entity_poly.entity_id
_entity_poly.type
_entity_poly.pdbx_seq_one_letter_code
_entity_poly.pdbx_strand_id
1 'polypeptide(L)' 'MAYTLDTKVGEILDDTGAVKILEKYVPGISKNPMIGFARGMTLKALLAMPQAKDAGLTEEMVKKVLGEINAIKK' A
#
# COMPACT_ATOMS: atom_id res chain seq x y z
N MET A 1 -0.89 -4.92 -15.45
CA MET A 1 0.43 -4.38 -15.06
C MET A 1 0.70 -4.77 -13.63
N ALA A 2 1.95 -5.13 -13.30
CA ALA A 2 2.35 -5.44 -11.93
C ALA A 2 2.51 -4.15 -11.12
N TYR A 3 2.02 -4.14 -9.88
CA TYR A 3 2.23 -3.06 -8.94
C TYR A 3 3.66 -3.07 -8.40
N THR A 4 4.26 -1.89 -8.27
CA THR A 4 5.62 -1.67 -7.78
C THR A 4 5.65 -0.54 -6.76
N LEU A 5 6.82 -0.22 -6.21
CA LEU A 5 6.99 0.90 -5.29
C LEU A 5 6.67 2.27 -5.92
N ASP A 6 6.73 2.37 -7.24
CA ASP A 6 6.41 3.60 -7.98
C ASP A 6 4.92 3.72 -8.30
N THR A 7 4.12 2.68 -8.02
CA THR A 7 2.66 2.72 -8.15
C THR A 7 2.07 3.70 -7.13
N LYS A 8 1.05 4.46 -7.56
CA LYS A 8 0.27 5.33 -6.68
C LYS A 8 -0.56 4.50 -5.70
N VAL A 9 -0.61 4.94 -4.44
CA VAL A 9 -1.42 4.28 -3.41
C VAL A 9 -2.90 4.23 -3.83
N GLY A 10 -3.41 5.26 -4.51
CA GLY A 10 -4.78 5.29 -5.02
C GLY A 10 -5.10 4.13 -5.96
N GLU A 11 -4.19 3.77 -6.87
CA GLU A 11 -4.38 2.66 -7.82
C GLU A 11 -4.43 1.29 -7.14
N ILE A 12 -3.81 1.16 -5.97
CA ILE A 12 -3.87 -0.06 -5.15
C ILE A 12 -5.15 -0.06 -4.32
N LEU A 13 -5.59 1.10 -3.81
CA LEU A 13 -6.83 1.22 -3.05
C LEU A 13 -8.10 1.05 -3.89
N ASP A 14 -8.02 1.31 -5.20
CA ASP A 14 -9.14 1.09 -6.12
C ASP A 14 -9.28 -0.39 -6.53
N ASP A 15 -8.27 -1.22 -6.23
CA ASP A 15 -8.31 -2.67 -6.42
C ASP A 15 -8.78 -3.38 -5.14
N THR A 16 -10.00 -3.92 -5.19
CA THR A 16 -10.63 -4.58 -4.02
C THR A 16 -9.86 -5.82 -3.54
N GLY A 17 -9.18 -6.52 -4.45
CA GLY A 17 -8.31 -7.64 -4.10
C GLY A 17 -7.08 -7.16 -3.35
N ALA A 18 -6.48 -6.06 -3.83
CA ALA A 18 -5.34 -5.44 -3.18
C ALA A 18 -5.66 -4.88 -1.79
N VAL A 19 -6.80 -4.18 -1.64
CA VAL A 19 -7.29 -3.69 -0.34
C VAL A 19 -7.47 -4.83 0.66
N LYS A 20 -8.00 -5.98 0.22
CA LYS A 20 -8.18 -7.14 1.09
C LYS A 20 -6.86 -7.69 1.63
N ILE A 21 -5.79 -7.65 0.82
CA ILE A 21 -4.45 -8.05 1.28
C ILE A 21 -3.89 -6.97 2.21
N LEU A 22 -3.98 -5.69 1.83
CA LEU A 22 -3.51 -4.58 2.66
C LEU A 22 -4.11 -4.58 4.06
N GLU A 23 -5.42 -4.81 4.20
CA GLU A 23 -6.11 -4.88 5.50
C GLU A 23 -5.64 -6.05 6.39
N LYS A 24 -5.08 -7.13 5.82
CA LYS A 24 -4.46 -8.22 6.61
C LYS A 24 -3.15 -7.79 7.25
N TYR A 25 -2.39 -6.93 6.58
CA TYR A 25 -1.07 -6.49 7.00
C TYR A 25 -1.13 -5.21 7.84
N VAL A 26 -2.00 -4.28 7.45
CA VAL A 26 -2.22 -3.00 8.14
C VAL A 26 -3.73 -2.79 8.30
N PRO A 27 -4.33 -3.34 9.36
CA PRO A 27 -5.76 -3.20 9.62
C PRO A 27 -6.17 -1.73 9.73
N GLY A 28 -7.21 -1.34 9.00
CA GLY A 28 -7.75 0.02 9.01
C GLY A 28 -7.01 1.02 8.12
N ILE A 29 -6.04 0.58 7.30
CA ILE A 29 -5.32 1.46 6.36
C ILE A 29 -6.28 2.19 5.42
N SER A 30 -7.32 1.50 4.92
CA SER A 30 -8.33 2.10 4.02
C SER A 30 -9.21 3.15 4.69
N LYS A 31 -9.28 3.13 6.03
CA LYS A 31 -10.09 4.03 6.87
C LYS A 31 -9.26 5.11 7.54
N ASN A 32 -7.94 5.14 7.33
CA ASN A 32 -7.07 6.13 7.93
C ASN A 32 -7.47 7.53 7.40
N PRO A 33 -7.66 8.55 8.26
CA PRO A 33 -8.01 9.91 7.81
C PRO A 33 -7.02 10.49 6.79
N MET A 34 -5.75 10.08 6.86
CA MET A 34 -4.71 10.52 5.94
C MET A 34 -4.67 9.73 4.63
N ILE A 35 -5.53 8.73 4.44
CA ILE A 35 -5.54 7.89 3.22
C ILE A 35 -5.86 8.73 1.98
N GLY A 36 -6.70 9.76 2.11
CA GLY A 36 -7.00 10.70 1.02
C GLY A 36 -5.76 11.43 0.51
N PHE A 37 -4.85 11.81 1.42
CA PHE A 37 -3.55 12.38 1.07
C PHE A 37 -2.62 11.33 0.47
N ALA A 38 -2.57 10.13 1.07
CA ALA A 38 -1.77 9.01 0.58
C ALA A 38 -2.10 8.60 -0.85
N ARG A 39 -3.38 8.67 -1.26
CA ARG A 39 -3.85 8.30 -2.61
C ARG A 39 -3.08 8.99 -3.74
N GLY A 40 -2.66 10.25 -3.54
CA GLY A 40 -1.91 11.01 -4.53
C GLY A 40 -0.42 10.66 -4.62
N MET A 41 0.11 9.94 -3.64
CA MET A 41 1.52 9.60 -3.51
C MET A 41 1.83 8.21 -4.06
N THR A 42 3.10 7.98 -4.41
CA THR A 42 3.62 6.64 -4.69
C THR A 42 3.93 5.90 -3.39
N LEU A 43 3.94 4.56 -3.41
CA LEU A 43 4.34 3.76 -2.24
C LEU A 43 5.75 4.12 -1.75
N LYS A 44 6.68 4.42 -2.67
CA LYS A 44 8.03 4.87 -2.36
C LYS A 44 8.05 6.19 -1.58
N ALA A 45 7.22 7.16 -2.00
CA ALA A 45 7.08 8.42 -1.29
C ALA A 45 6.43 8.22 0.09
N LEU A 46 5.45 7.32 0.20
CA LEU A 46 4.82 6.96 1.47
C LEU A 46 5.86 6.40 2.46
N LEU A 47 6.69 5.45 2.02
CA LEU A 47 7.77 4.85 2.82
C LEU A 47 8.84 5.83 3.28
N ALA A 48 9.04 6.93 2.55
CA ALA A 48 9.96 7.99 2.94
C ALA A 48 9.44 8.84 4.11
N MET A 49 8.13 8.79 4.39
CA MET A 49 7.53 9.57 5.47
C MET A 49 7.81 8.93 6.84
N PRO A 50 8.09 9.74 7.89
CA PRO A 50 8.27 9.24 9.26
C PRO A 50 7.06 8.42 9.74
N GLN A 51 5.85 8.88 9.45
CA GLN A 51 4.61 8.24 9.87
C GLN A 51 4.45 6.81 9.34
N ALA A 52 4.97 6.52 8.15
CA ALA A 52 4.94 5.15 7.62
C ALA A 52 5.86 4.24 8.45
N LYS A 53 7.04 4.73 8.81
CA LYS A 53 7.97 3.99 9.69
C LYS A 53 7.38 3.80 11.08
N ASP A 54 6.74 4.81 11.64
CA ASP A 54 6.06 4.73 12.95
C ASP A 54 4.89 3.73 12.93
N ALA A 55 4.22 3.59 11.78
CA ALA A 55 3.20 2.57 11.55
C ALA A 55 3.77 1.16 11.29
N GLY A 56 5.10 1.00 11.31
CA GLY A 56 5.77 -0.27 11.04
C GLY A 56 5.80 -0.67 9.55
N LEU A 57 5.47 0.25 8.63
CA LEU A 57 5.61 0.01 7.19
C LEU A 57 7.08 0.06 6.80
N THR A 58 7.65 -1.10 6.52
CA THR A 58 9.00 -1.23 5.95
C THR A 58 8.94 -1.51 4.46
N GLU A 59 10.01 -1.17 3.74
CA GLU A 59 10.11 -1.47 2.31
C GLU A 59 9.97 -2.97 2.01
N GLU A 60 10.53 -3.82 2.88
CA GLU A 60 10.42 -5.27 2.78
C GLU A 60 8.96 -5.74 2.91
N MET A 61 8.23 -5.22 3.89
CA MET A 61 6.81 -5.53 4.07
C MET A 61 6.00 -5.11 2.84
N VAL A 62 6.24 -3.90 2.32
CA VAL A 62 5.54 -3.41 1.12
C VAL A 62 5.86 -4.28 -0.10
N LYS A 63 7.12 -4.68 -0.30
CA LYS A 63 7.50 -5.61 -1.39
C LYS A 63 6.79 -6.95 -1.27
N LYS A 64 6.69 -7.50 -0.05
CA LYS A 64 5.97 -8.76 0.20
C LYS A 64 4.49 -8.63 -0.15
N VAL A 65 3.85 -7.55 0.32
CA VAL A 65 2.44 -7.25 0.03
C VAL A 65 2.21 -7.09 -1.48
N LEU A 66 3.06 -6.33 -2.17
CA LEU A 66 2.99 -6.18 -3.63
C LEU A 66 3.13 -7.51 -4.36
N GLY A 67 4.00 -8.40 -3.90
CA GLY A 67 4.14 -9.76 -4.43
C GLY A 67 2.84 -10.57 -4.33
N GLU A 68 2.18 -10.53 -3.17
CA GLU A 68 0.89 -11.20 -2.98
C GLU A 68 -0.22 -10.59 -3.84
N ILE A 69 -0.30 -9.26 -3.91
CA ILE A 69 -1.31 -8.56 -4.73
C ILE A 69 -1.13 -8.93 -6.20
N ASN A 70 0.11 -8.88 -6.71
CA ASN A 70 0.39 -9.24 -8.09
C ASN A 70 0.13 -10.72 -8.39
N ALA A 71 0.25 -11.61 -7.39
CA ALA A 71 -0.05 -13.03 -7.55
C ALA A 71 -1.55 -13.32 -7.67
N ILE A 72 -2.41 -12.56 -6.96
CA ILE A 72 -3.87 -12.72 -7.04
C ILE A 72 -4.51 -12.03 -8.25
N LYS A 73 -3.82 -11.07 -8.86
CA LYS A 73 -4.30 -10.29 -10.01
C LYS A 73 -4.22 -11.03 -11.35
N LYS A 74 -3.93 -12.34 -11.34
CA LYS A 74 -3.80 -13.20 -12.53
C LYS A 74 -5.13 -13.46 -13.21
#